data_AF-A0AAI9WMB1-F1
#
_entry.id   AF-A0AAI9WMB1-F1
#
_cell.length_a   1.000
_cell.length_b   1.000
_cell.length_c   1.000
_cell.angle_alpha   90.00
_cell.angle_beta   90.00
_cell.angle_gamma   90.00
#
_symmetry.space_group_name_H-M   'P 1'
#
loop_
_entity.id
_entity.type
_entity.pdbx_description
1 polymer ?
#
loop_
_entity_poly.entity_id
_entity_poly.type
_entity_poly.pdbx_seq_one_letter_code
_entity_poly.pdbx_strand_id
1 'polypeptide(L)'
;MSARLCCSLVLSALLLAGCAVPPADQSDISSIQTTAAENNRTQSLRREPSQYELRITEVSNRLRAACVAEAFQPYFRKSACLPNGITEAMLNDRTRITREQRRAAEGVFELTRELNEDTRRIMIETGTPQEARIAEESRTLSDPRIEAMQEGLLKGTLTWGEYNMRRLELFEEIQRRRALLGEED
;
A
#
# COMPACT_ATOMS: atom_id res chain seq x y z
N MET A 1 -16.31 13.86 -5.81
CA MET A 1 -17.52 13.01 -5.89
C MET A 1 -17.11 11.60 -6.26
N SER A 2 -17.73 10.61 -5.61
CA SER A 2 -17.39 9.19 -5.55
C SER A 2 -17.17 8.46 -6.88
N ALA A 3 -16.24 7.50 -6.85
CA ALA A 3 -16.40 6.25 -7.58
C ALA A 3 -15.97 5.08 -6.67
N ARG A 4 -16.93 4.51 -5.94
CA ARG A 4 -16.85 3.19 -5.32
C ARG A 4 -17.51 2.20 -6.28
N LEU A 5 -16.77 1.23 -6.80
CA LEU A 5 -17.24 -0.04 -7.40
C LEU A 5 -16.00 -0.97 -7.39
N CYS A 6 -16.05 -2.27 -7.09
CA CYS A 6 -17.18 -3.18 -6.97
C CYS A 6 -16.79 -4.45 -6.18
N CYS A 7 -17.79 -5.05 -5.54
CA CYS A 7 -17.87 -6.42 -5.01
C CYS A 7 -17.15 -7.47 -5.89
N SER A 8 -16.32 -8.36 -5.34
CA SER A 8 -16.65 -9.61 -4.63
C SER A 8 -17.38 -10.68 -5.48
N LEU A 9 -16.79 -11.89 -5.42
CA LEU A 9 -17.34 -13.24 -5.67
C LEU A 9 -17.39 -13.79 -7.10
N VAL A 10 -16.49 -14.74 -7.41
CA VAL A 10 -16.73 -15.96 -8.21
C VAL A 10 -15.68 -16.99 -7.71
N LEU A 11 -15.95 -18.22 -7.28
CA LEU A 11 -16.48 -19.38 -8.03
C LEU A 11 -16.95 -20.48 -7.07
N SER A 12 -18.12 -21.05 -7.34
CA SER A 12 -18.54 -22.46 -7.10
C SER A 12 -19.98 -22.59 -7.61
N ALA A 13 -20.50 -23.65 -8.20
CA ALA A 13 -20.04 -24.77 -9.00
C ALA A 13 -21.32 -25.37 -9.62
N LEU A 14 -21.23 -25.87 -10.86
CA LEU A 14 -22.05 -26.91 -11.52
C LEU A 14 -23.59 -26.87 -11.44
N LEU A 15 -24.25 -26.95 -12.61
CA LEU A 15 -25.17 -28.05 -12.97
C LEU A 15 -25.52 -28.01 -14.48
N LEU A 16 -25.58 -29.21 -15.07
CA LEU A 16 -25.85 -29.53 -16.48
C LEU A 16 -27.36 -29.67 -16.77
N ALA A 17 -27.83 -29.07 -17.86
CA ALA A 17 -28.95 -29.46 -18.74
C ALA A 17 -28.98 -28.41 -19.87
N GLY A 18 -28.96 -28.69 -21.18
CA GLY A 18 -29.87 -29.53 -21.96
C GLY A 18 -30.44 -28.64 -23.09
N CYS A 19 -30.21 -29.03 -24.35
CA CYS A 19 -30.35 -28.35 -25.65
C CYS A 19 -31.60 -27.49 -25.94
N ALA A 20 -31.42 -26.38 -26.69
CA ALA A 20 -32.13 -26.08 -27.96
C ALA A 20 -31.65 -24.75 -28.58
N VAL A 21 -31.06 -24.79 -29.78
CA VAL A 21 -30.74 -23.61 -30.61
C VAL A 21 -31.81 -23.51 -31.71
N PRO A 22 -32.63 -22.46 -31.76
CA PRO A 22 -33.42 -22.16 -32.96
C PRO A 22 -32.56 -21.41 -34.00
N PRO A 23 -32.84 -21.59 -35.31
CA PRO A 23 -32.01 -21.05 -36.38
C PRO A 23 -32.14 -19.53 -36.52
N ALA A 24 -31.07 -18.92 -37.01
CA ALA A 24 -30.95 -17.50 -37.28
C ALA A 24 -31.98 -17.02 -38.31
N ASP A 25 -32.70 -15.95 -37.98
CA ASP A 25 -33.48 -15.18 -38.94
C ASP A 25 -32.68 -13.95 -39.36
N GLN A 26 -32.44 -13.83 -40.66
CA GLN A 26 -31.81 -12.69 -41.30
C GLN A 26 -32.90 -11.65 -41.61
N SER A 27 -32.88 -10.53 -40.91
CA SER A 27 -33.48 -9.30 -41.41
C SER A 27 -32.73 -8.07 -40.87
N ASP A 28 -31.86 -7.58 -41.75
CA ASP A 28 -31.73 -6.19 -42.15
C ASP A 28 -31.35 -5.07 -41.15
N ILE A 29 -30.22 -4.46 -41.51
CA ILE A 29 -29.88 -3.04 -41.43
C ILE A 29 -29.46 -2.54 -40.04
N SER A 30 -28.14 -2.44 -39.86
CA SER A 30 -27.50 -1.12 -39.82
C SER A 30 -25.99 -1.24 -39.93
N SER A 31 -25.44 -0.49 -40.86
CA SER A 31 -24.03 -0.22 -41.08
C SER A 31 -23.24 -0.04 -39.79
N ILE A 32 -22.49 -1.06 -39.38
CA ILE A 32 -21.38 -0.85 -38.46
C ILE A 32 -20.16 -0.47 -39.30
N GLN A 33 -20.12 0.79 -39.73
CA GLN A 33 -18.84 1.46 -39.91
C GLN A 33 -18.30 1.73 -38.49
N THR A 34 -17.67 0.74 -37.87
CA THR A 34 -16.80 0.99 -36.72
C THR A 34 -15.63 1.77 -37.26
N THR A 35 -15.76 3.09 -37.22
CA THR A 35 -14.67 4.01 -37.55
C THR A 35 -13.45 3.62 -36.73
N ALA A 36 -12.28 3.59 -37.38
CA ALA A 36 -10.99 3.41 -36.71
C ALA A 36 -10.75 4.39 -35.54
N ALA A 37 -11.59 5.41 -35.40
CA ALA A 37 -11.64 6.32 -34.26
C ALA A 37 -12.04 5.66 -32.93
N GLU A 38 -12.82 4.58 -32.94
CA GLU A 38 -13.24 3.88 -31.71
C GLU A 38 -12.15 2.93 -31.19
N ASN A 39 -11.38 2.29 -32.09
CA ASN A 39 -10.19 1.54 -31.72
C ASN A 39 -9.05 2.44 -31.21
N ASN A 40 -8.92 3.67 -31.73
CA ASN A 40 -7.95 4.64 -31.22
C ASN A 40 -8.31 5.18 -29.82
N ARG A 41 -9.59 5.17 -29.43
CA ARG A 41 -10.04 5.67 -28.11
C ARG A 41 -9.69 4.73 -26.97
N THR A 42 -9.64 3.43 -27.23
CA THR A 42 -9.26 2.41 -26.24
C THR A 42 -7.74 2.24 -26.15
N GLN A 43 -7.00 2.66 -27.18
CA GLN A 43 -5.54 2.56 -27.23
C GLN A 43 -4.82 3.80 -26.67
N SER A 44 -5.51 4.93 -26.48
CA SER A 44 -4.87 6.22 -26.13
C SER A 44 -4.67 6.55 -24.64
N LEU A 45 -4.73 5.59 -23.70
CA LEU A 45 -4.60 5.94 -22.27
C LEU A 45 -3.71 5.02 -21.43
N ARG A 46 -2.79 4.25 -22.02
CA ARG A 46 -1.65 3.73 -21.23
C ARG A 46 -0.49 4.70 -21.35
N ARG A 47 -0.35 5.62 -20.39
CA ARG A 47 0.89 6.37 -20.21
C ARG A 47 1.98 5.39 -19.77
N GLU A 48 3.13 5.43 -20.42
CA GLU A 48 4.31 4.71 -19.93
C GLU A 48 4.67 5.19 -18.52
N PRO A 49 4.90 4.29 -17.55
CA PRO A 49 5.27 4.68 -16.20
C PRO A 49 6.54 5.54 -16.17
N SER A 50 6.58 6.54 -15.29
CA SER A 50 7.81 7.32 -15.08
C SER A 50 8.86 6.47 -14.35
N GLN A 51 10.13 6.87 -14.45
CA GLN A 51 11.22 6.25 -13.68
C GLN A 51 10.93 6.28 -12.16
N TYR A 52 10.34 7.36 -11.68
CA TYR A 52 9.87 7.47 -10.30
C TYR A 52 8.85 6.38 -9.96
N GLU A 53 7.79 6.22 -10.75
CA GLU A 53 6.74 5.21 -10.51
C GLU A 53 7.27 3.78 -10.51
N LEU A 54 8.18 3.46 -11.44
CA LEU A 54 8.80 2.13 -11.52
C LEU A 54 9.61 1.83 -10.26
N ARG A 55 10.46 2.76 -9.83
CA ARG A 55 11.33 2.59 -8.65
C ARG A 55 10.53 2.53 -7.35
N ILE A 56 9.49 3.37 -7.19
CA ILE A 56 8.58 3.30 -6.03
C ILE A 56 7.79 1.98 -6.01
N THR A 57 7.41 1.47 -7.18
CA THR A 57 6.72 0.17 -7.29
C THR A 57 7.62 -0.97 -6.82
N GLU A 58 8.92 -0.93 -7.15
CA GLU A 58 9.89 -1.91 -6.67
C GLU A 58 10.01 -1.91 -5.14
N VAL A 59 10.18 -0.74 -4.53
CA VAL A 59 10.20 -0.59 -3.06
C VAL A 59 8.91 -1.14 -2.44
N SER A 60 7.76 -0.80 -3.04
CA SER A 60 6.46 -1.28 -2.58
C SER A 60 6.34 -2.80 -2.66
N ASN A 61 6.89 -3.43 -3.69
CA ASN A 61 6.89 -4.89 -3.84
C ASN A 61 7.78 -5.57 -2.80
N ARG A 62 8.95 -4.99 -2.49
CA ARG A 62 9.83 -5.47 -1.40
C ARG A 62 9.12 -5.42 -0.04
N LEU A 63 8.41 -4.33 0.25
CA LEU A 63 7.61 -4.22 1.48
C LEU A 63 6.50 -5.29 1.53
N ARG A 64 5.74 -5.47 0.44
CA ARG A 64 4.66 -6.48 0.37
C ARG A 64 5.20 -7.89 0.58
N ALA A 65 6.34 -8.21 -0.03
CA ALA A 65 7.00 -9.51 0.15
C ALA A 65 7.39 -9.75 1.60
N ALA A 66 7.93 -8.74 2.27
CA ALA A 66 8.27 -8.82 3.69
C ALA A 66 7.04 -9.06 4.57
N CYS A 67 5.91 -8.40 4.26
CA CYS A 67 4.68 -8.53 5.04
C CYS A 67 4.10 -9.96 5.08
N VAL A 68 4.45 -10.81 4.11
CA VAL A 68 4.02 -12.21 4.05
C VAL A 68 5.17 -13.20 4.35
N ALA A 69 6.38 -12.72 4.61
CA ALA A 69 7.52 -13.57 4.91
C ALA A 69 7.35 -14.30 6.25
N GLU A 70 7.65 -15.60 6.28
CA GLU A 70 7.52 -16.44 7.48
C GLU A 70 8.33 -15.89 8.65
N ALA A 71 9.56 -15.46 8.37
CA ALA A 71 10.49 -14.89 9.37
C ALA A 71 9.93 -13.66 10.11
N PHE A 72 9.00 -12.91 9.49
CA PHE A 72 8.41 -11.71 10.07
C PHE A 72 6.99 -11.93 10.62
N GLN A 73 6.42 -13.13 10.51
CA GLN A 73 5.09 -13.43 11.04
C GLN A 73 4.95 -13.19 12.56
N PRO A 74 5.97 -13.43 13.41
CA PRO A 74 5.85 -13.06 14.83
C PRO A 74 5.58 -11.57 15.05
N TYR A 75 6.08 -10.69 14.17
CA TYR A 75 5.79 -9.25 14.18
C TYR A 75 4.39 -8.97 13.59
N PHE A 76 4.10 -9.47 12.39
CA PHE A 76 2.85 -9.13 11.68
C PHE A 76 1.59 -9.74 12.29
N ARG A 77 1.70 -10.73 13.18
CA ARG A 77 0.58 -11.17 14.02
C ARG A 77 0.15 -10.13 15.06
N LYS A 78 1.01 -9.16 15.39
CA LYS A 78 0.78 -8.13 16.42
C LYS A 78 0.57 -6.74 15.85
N SER A 79 0.90 -6.54 14.58
CA SER A 79 0.89 -5.24 13.93
C SER A 79 0.63 -5.36 12.44
N ALA A 80 -0.04 -4.38 11.84
CA ALA A 80 -0.32 -4.39 10.41
C ALA A 80 0.92 -4.03 9.57
N CYS A 81 0.95 -4.54 8.33
CA CYS A 81 1.97 -4.21 7.32
C CYS A 81 2.10 -2.69 7.14
N LEU A 82 0.98 -2.03 6.85
CA LEU A 82 0.88 -0.57 6.77
C LEU A 82 0.07 -0.03 7.96
N PRO A 83 0.39 1.17 8.50
CA PRO A 83 -0.31 1.73 9.65
C PRO A 83 -1.83 1.86 9.46
N ASN A 84 -2.31 2.16 8.25
CA ASN A 84 -3.74 2.26 7.94
C ASN A 84 -4.50 0.93 8.04
N GLY A 85 -3.79 -0.21 8.18
CA GLY A 85 -4.39 -1.52 8.42
C GLY A 85 -4.42 -1.92 9.91
N ILE A 86 -3.97 -1.06 10.83
CA ILE A 86 -3.99 -1.34 12.27
C ILE A 86 -5.44 -1.47 12.73
N THR A 87 -5.75 -2.59 13.39
CA THR A 87 -7.10 -2.90 13.87
C THR A 87 -7.31 -2.50 15.32
N GLU A 88 -8.57 -2.40 15.75
CA GLU A 88 -8.91 -2.16 17.16
C GLU A 88 -8.31 -3.22 18.10
N ALA A 89 -8.30 -4.50 17.68
CA ALA A 89 -7.67 -5.56 18.46
C ALA A 89 -6.16 -5.32 18.65
N MET A 90 -5.48 -4.84 17.60
CA MET A 90 -4.05 -4.48 17.67
C MET A 90 -3.79 -3.26 18.55
N LEU A 91 -4.71 -2.28 18.58
CA LEU A 91 -4.62 -1.11 19.46
C LEU A 91 -4.84 -1.47 20.93
N ASN A 92 -5.69 -2.44 21.21
CA ASN A 92 -6.01 -2.89 22.57
C ASN A 92 -5.05 -3.97 23.11
N ASP A 93 -4.00 -4.32 22.35
CA ASP A 93 -3.04 -5.35 22.73
C ASP A 93 -2.10 -4.88 23.85
N ARG A 94 -2.37 -5.30 25.09
CA ARG A 94 -1.56 -4.92 26.26
C ARG A 94 -0.33 -5.80 26.48
N THR A 95 -0.02 -6.71 25.57
CA THR A 95 1.14 -7.61 25.74
C THR A 95 2.44 -6.88 25.43
N ARG A 96 3.51 -7.24 26.16
CA ARG A 96 4.88 -6.81 25.87
C ARG A 96 5.54 -7.77 24.89
N ILE A 97 6.56 -7.27 24.19
CA ILE A 97 7.26 -8.04 23.16
C ILE A 97 7.95 -9.29 23.75
N THR A 98 7.78 -10.44 23.09
CA THR A 98 8.51 -11.67 23.42
C THR A 98 9.88 -11.70 22.73
N ARG A 99 10.74 -12.67 23.09
CA ARG A 99 12.05 -12.84 22.44
C ARG A 99 11.94 -13.15 20.94
N GLU A 100 10.98 -13.99 20.57
CA GLU A 100 10.72 -14.35 19.17
C GLU A 100 10.21 -13.14 18.39
N GLN A 101 9.22 -12.43 18.94
CA GLN A 101 8.68 -11.21 18.36
C GLN A 101 9.74 -10.13 18.19
N ARG A 102 10.65 -9.98 19.17
CA ARG A 102 11.77 -9.04 19.10
C ARG A 102 12.66 -9.30 17.90
N ARG A 103 13.08 -10.54 17.66
CA ARG A 103 13.93 -10.89 16.51
C ARG A 103 13.24 -10.57 15.18
N ALA A 104 11.94 -10.87 15.08
CA ALA A 104 11.15 -10.51 13.91
C ALA A 104 11.03 -8.98 13.75
N ALA A 105 10.79 -8.25 14.85
CA ALA A 105 10.68 -6.80 14.86
C ALA A 105 11.99 -6.12 14.44
N GLU A 106 13.13 -6.55 14.97
CA GLU A 106 14.46 -6.04 14.59
C GLU A 106 14.68 -6.18 13.07
N GLY A 107 14.35 -7.35 12.50
CA GLY A 107 14.44 -7.56 11.06
C GLY A 107 13.51 -6.68 10.24
N VAL A 108 12.26 -6.48 10.69
CA VAL A 108 11.31 -5.56 10.03
C VAL A 108 11.77 -4.11 10.14
N PHE A 109 12.32 -3.69 11.28
CA PHE A 109 12.77 -2.31 11.48
C PHE A 109 13.98 -1.99 10.61
N GLU A 110 14.92 -2.91 10.53
CA GLU A 110 16.08 -2.76 9.65
C GLU A 110 15.67 -2.70 8.17
N LEU A 111 14.80 -3.61 7.73
CA LEU A 111 14.30 -3.60 6.35
C LEU A 111 13.53 -2.31 6.03
N THR A 112 12.62 -1.90 6.91
CA THR A 112 11.81 -0.69 6.65
C THR A 112 12.64 0.58 6.69
N ARG A 113 13.69 0.64 7.51
CA ARG A 113 14.69 1.71 7.48
C ARG A 113 15.38 1.78 6.11
N GLU A 114 15.83 0.65 5.58
CA GLU A 114 16.43 0.56 4.25
C GLU A 114 15.45 1.02 3.15
N LEU A 115 14.22 0.49 3.15
CA LEU A 115 13.20 0.84 2.17
C LEU A 115 12.79 2.32 2.23
N ASN A 116 12.78 2.92 3.43
CA ASN A 116 12.52 4.34 3.60
C ASN A 116 13.65 5.20 3.03
N GLU A 117 14.91 4.81 3.23
CA GLU A 117 16.05 5.51 2.60
C GLU A 117 16.05 5.37 1.08
N ASP A 118 15.71 4.20 0.55
CA ASP A 118 15.54 4.00 -0.89
C ASP A 118 14.42 4.89 -1.44
N THR A 119 13.28 4.95 -0.74
CA THR A 119 12.17 5.84 -1.10
C THR A 119 12.61 7.29 -1.15
N ARG A 120 13.31 7.78 -0.11
CA ARG A 120 13.82 9.15 -0.06
C ARG A 120 14.77 9.44 -1.21
N ARG A 121 15.71 8.53 -1.49
CA ARG A 121 16.65 8.66 -2.60
C ARG A 121 15.92 8.78 -3.94
N ILE A 122 14.90 7.95 -4.17
CA ILE A 122 14.05 8.01 -5.38
C ILE A 122 13.32 9.36 -5.48
N MET A 123 12.72 9.82 -4.37
CA MET A 123 12.01 11.11 -4.32
C MET A 123 12.92 12.29 -4.65
N ILE A 124 14.16 12.28 -4.16
CA ILE A 124 15.14 13.34 -4.42
C ILE A 124 15.68 13.28 -5.86
N GLU A 125 16.02 12.09 -6.36
CA GLU A 125 16.69 11.92 -7.66
C GLU A 125 15.73 12.02 -8.85
N THR A 126 14.49 11.57 -8.67
CA THR A 126 13.54 11.35 -9.78
C THR A 126 12.15 11.90 -9.54
N GLY A 127 11.88 12.42 -8.34
CA GLY A 127 10.61 13.06 -8.00
C GLY A 127 10.55 14.52 -8.42
N THR A 128 9.41 15.12 -8.14
CA THR A 128 9.14 16.56 -8.18
C THR A 128 9.90 17.30 -7.06
N PRO A 129 10.09 18.63 -7.16
CA PRO A 129 10.63 19.43 -6.07
C PRO A 129 9.88 19.22 -4.75
N GLN A 130 8.56 19.02 -4.82
CA GLN A 130 7.73 18.75 -3.67
C GLN A 130 8.05 17.39 -3.01
N GLU A 131 8.28 16.34 -3.80
CA GLU A 131 8.69 15.03 -3.29
C GLU A 131 10.09 15.09 -2.66
N ALA A 132 11.02 15.83 -3.25
CA ALA A 132 12.33 16.07 -2.64
C ALA A 132 12.21 16.75 -1.26
N ARG A 133 11.38 17.80 -1.13
CA ARG A 133 11.09 18.45 0.16
C ARG A 133 10.53 17.47 1.19
N ILE A 134 9.52 16.68 0.82
CA ILE A 134 8.93 15.67 1.72
C ILE A 134 9.99 14.67 2.19
N ALA A 135 10.90 14.25 1.30
CA ALA A 135 11.97 13.33 1.64
C ALA A 135 12.93 13.92 2.68
N GLU A 136 13.36 15.17 2.51
CA GLU A 136 14.22 15.88 3.44
C GLU A 136 13.56 16.10 4.81
N GLU A 137 12.31 16.57 4.82
CA GLU A 137 11.56 16.81 6.06
C GLU A 137 11.34 15.51 6.85
N SER A 138 11.09 14.39 6.17
CA SER A 138 10.83 13.11 6.84
C SER A 138 11.97 12.67 7.77
N ARG A 139 13.22 12.97 7.42
CA ARG A 139 14.40 12.65 8.25
C ARG A 139 14.39 13.42 9.58
N THR A 140 13.89 14.64 9.57
CA THR A 140 13.89 15.50 10.76
C THR A 140 12.66 15.29 11.64
N LEU A 141 11.51 15.01 11.01
CA LEU A 141 10.23 14.98 11.72
C LEU A 141 9.75 13.58 12.05
N SER A 142 9.97 12.62 11.16
CA SER A 142 9.42 11.26 11.30
C SER A 142 10.44 10.30 11.90
N ASP A 143 11.68 10.30 11.41
CA ASP A 143 12.68 9.29 11.81
C ASP A 143 12.93 9.26 13.34
N PRO A 144 13.11 10.39 14.06
CA PRO A 144 13.32 10.34 15.51
C PRO A 144 12.16 9.72 16.29
N ARG A 145 10.93 9.92 15.80
CA ARG A 145 9.72 9.35 16.42
C ARG A 145 9.59 7.87 16.11
N ILE A 146 9.98 7.47 14.90
CA ILE A 146 10.02 6.07 14.49
C ILE A 146 11.02 5.31 15.36
N GLU A 147 12.23 5.85 15.50
CA GLU A 147 13.29 5.27 16.34
C GLU A 147 12.83 5.16 17.80
N ALA A 148 12.25 6.22 18.36
CA ALA A 148 11.79 6.21 19.75
C ALA A 148 10.69 5.15 20.02
N MET A 149 9.73 4.99 19.11
CA MET A 149 8.68 3.97 19.29
C MET A 149 9.19 2.55 19.04
N GLN A 150 10.09 2.35 18.06
CA GLN A 150 10.73 1.06 17.81
C GLN A 150 11.60 0.65 19.01
N GLU A 151 12.43 1.56 19.51
CA GLU A 151 13.27 1.33 20.68
C GLU A 151 12.42 1.05 21.92
N GLY A 152 11.31 1.77 22.12
CA GLY A 152 10.39 1.53 23.23
C GLY A 152 9.73 0.14 23.17
N LEU A 153 9.32 -0.30 21.98
CA LEU A 153 8.80 -1.64 21.79
C LEU A 153 9.90 -2.69 22.05
N LEU A 154 11.10 -2.51 21.48
CA LEU A 154 12.22 -3.42 21.71
C LEU A 154 12.60 -3.45 23.19
N LYS A 155 12.77 -2.35 23.89
CA LYS A 155 13.08 -2.39 25.34
C LYS A 155 11.94 -2.98 26.17
N GLY A 156 10.78 -3.22 25.57
CA GLY A 156 9.59 -3.69 26.24
C GLY A 156 9.05 -2.65 27.21
N THR A 157 9.34 -1.36 27.01
CA THR A 157 8.72 -0.26 27.76
C THR A 157 7.34 0.05 27.20
N LEU A 158 7.13 -0.18 25.90
CA LEU A 158 5.82 -0.17 25.25
C LEU A 158 5.20 -1.57 25.15
N THR A 159 3.88 -1.60 25.23
CA THR A 159 3.03 -2.69 24.76
C THR A 159 2.86 -2.63 23.24
N TRP A 160 2.37 -3.71 22.65
CA TRP A 160 2.01 -3.72 21.22
C TRP A 160 0.94 -2.68 20.87
N GLY A 161 -0.05 -2.49 21.73
CA GLY A 161 -1.11 -1.49 21.58
C GLY A 161 -0.56 -0.07 21.55
N GLU A 162 0.30 0.30 22.51
CA GLU A 162 0.94 1.62 22.55
C GLU A 162 1.85 1.85 21.34
N TYR A 163 2.59 0.82 20.90
CA TYR A 163 3.40 0.90 19.69
C TYR A 163 2.54 1.13 18.43
N ASN A 164 1.46 0.37 18.28
CA ASN A 164 0.53 0.48 17.14
C ASN A 164 -0.20 1.82 17.12
N MET A 165 -0.61 2.33 18.28
CA MET A 165 -1.20 3.65 18.42
C MET A 165 -0.25 4.74 17.92
N ARG A 166 1.02 4.73 18.36
CA ARG A 166 2.03 5.70 17.90
C ARG A 166 2.31 5.61 16.40
N ARG A 167 2.32 4.39 15.83
CA ARG A 167 2.43 4.20 14.37
C ARG A 167 1.29 4.86 13.62
N LEU A 168 0.06 4.69 14.11
CA LEU A 168 -1.14 5.24 13.49
C LEU A 168 -1.15 6.78 13.61
N GLU A 169 -0.89 7.32 14.79
CA GLU A 169 -0.81 8.76 15.04
C GLU A 169 0.21 9.44 14.12
N LEU A 170 1.42 8.87 14.01
CA LEU A 170 2.45 9.39 13.12
C LEU A 170 2.03 9.32 11.65
N PHE A 171 1.42 8.21 11.22
CA PHE A 171 0.91 8.08 9.86
C PHE A 171 -0.14 9.15 9.54
N GLU A 172 -1.12 9.36 10.41
CA GLU A 172 -2.16 10.38 10.21
C GLU A 172 -1.57 11.79 10.17
N GLU A 173 -0.58 12.08 11.00
CA GLU A 173 0.11 13.36 11.00
C GLU A 173 0.88 13.61 9.70
N ILE A 174 1.62 12.61 9.21
CA ILE A 174 2.31 12.68 7.91
C ILE A 174 1.30 12.94 6.79
N GLN A 175 0.15 12.26 6.80
CA GLN A 175 -0.89 12.47 5.80
C GLN A 175 -1.49 13.88 5.86
N ARG A 176 -1.78 14.40 7.06
CA ARG A 176 -2.23 15.80 7.24
C ARG A 176 -1.19 16.79 6.72
N ARG A 177 0.09 16.58 7.04
CA ARG A 177 1.17 17.46 6.60
C ARG A 177 1.35 17.46 5.08
N ARG A 178 1.30 16.28 4.46
CA ARG A 178 1.35 16.15 3.00
C ARG A 178 0.19 16.85 2.31
N ALA A 179 -1.02 16.79 2.87
CA ALA A 179 -2.17 17.51 2.34
C ALA A 179 -1.91 19.03 2.36
N LEU A 180 -1.42 19.58 3.48
CA LEU A 180 -1.08 21.00 3.58
C LEU A 180 -0.02 21.43 2.58
N LEU A 181 1.01 20.60 2.37
CA LEU A 181 2.07 20.91 1.40
C LEU A 181 1.63 20.77 -0.06
N GLY A 182 0.57 20.03 -0.34
CA GLY A 182 -0.03 19.91 -1.68
C GLY A 182 -1.06 20.98 -1.99
N GLU A 183 -1.40 21.85 -1.04
CA GLU A 183 -2.25 23.04 -1.22
C GLU A 183 -1.42 24.31 -1.48
N GLU A 184 -0.09 24.23 -1.45
CA GLU A 184 0.83 25.37 -1.70
C GLU A 184 1.08 25.65 -3.21
N ASP A 185 0.45 24.89 -4.12
CA ASP A 185 0.57 25.03 -5.60
C ASP A 185 -0.60 25.80 -6.24
#